data_AF-A0AAN6VJC9-F1
#
_entry.id   AF-A0AAN6VJC9-F1
#
_cell.length_a   1.000
_cell.length_b   1.000
_cell.length_c   1.000
_cell.angle_alpha   90.00
_cell.angle_beta   90.00
_cell.angle_gamma   90.00
#
_symmetry.space_group_name_H-M   'P 1'
#
loop_
_entity.id
_entity.type
_entity.pdbx_description
1 polymer ?
#
loop_
_entity_poly.entity_id
_entity_poly.type
_entity_poly.pdbx_seq_one_letter_code
_entity_poly.pdbx_strand_id
1 'polypeptide(L)'
;MSDPVKLLEPLADPSAANETIAAAVKGFNDQAKAAAAESESSVECYVWDAFGKLFDVVGRTPPEHQGKLLDFSAELQQTTVTDADGKPLKISGFGKLWEDMPQFGMIVRDLWNFDVDDASATAEERAKWANWVAFLAQLTARSEERDVEAFDFSLIALWDLRCAFEEGRSQVSETAVKLAALWLLFAGKRLRKLSADDHKFDAKLGVARGDYSEREWKGFNEQRWEAWKHELKAAQDKLGPDETFQAAVALIEKL
;
A
#
# COMPACT_ATOMS: atom_id res chain seq x y z
N MET A 1 16.02 15.16 -17.69
CA MET A 1 14.58 14.88 -17.47
C MET A 1 14.11 15.71 -16.27
N SER A 2 12.85 16.14 -16.23
CA SER A 2 12.30 16.82 -15.04
C SER A 2 12.21 15.80 -13.90
N ASP A 3 12.54 16.21 -12.68
CA ASP A 3 12.43 15.38 -11.49
C ASP A 3 10.95 15.01 -11.22
N PRO A 4 10.58 13.72 -11.15
CA PRO A 4 9.22 13.28 -10.84
C PRO A 4 8.64 13.90 -9.56
N VAL A 5 9.50 14.21 -8.57
CA VAL A 5 9.07 14.85 -7.32
C VAL A 5 8.35 16.17 -7.59
N LYS A 6 8.80 16.98 -8.55
CA LYS A 6 8.17 18.28 -8.86
C LYS A 6 6.76 18.17 -9.42
N LEU A 7 6.42 17.02 -10.01
CA LEU A 7 5.07 16.73 -10.49
C LEU A 7 4.15 16.23 -9.37
N LEU A 8 4.74 15.59 -8.36
CA LEU A 8 4.02 14.93 -7.26
C LEU A 8 3.82 15.83 -6.04
N GLU A 9 4.77 16.68 -5.69
CA GLU A 9 4.69 17.57 -4.50
C GLU A 9 3.40 18.38 -4.43
N PRO A 10 2.89 18.99 -5.53
CA PRO A 10 1.62 19.70 -5.47
C PRO A 10 0.42 18.82 -5.10
N LEU A 11 0.50 17.50 -5.32
CA LEU A 11 -0.55 16.54 -4.99
C LEU A 11 -0.57 16.15 -3.51
N ALA A 12 0.44 16.55 -2.72
CA ALA A 12 0.40 16.41 -1.26
C ALA A 12 -0.56 17.42 -0.60
N ASP A 13 -0.97 18.46 -1.34
CA ASP A 13 -1.99 19.41 -0.91
C ASP A 13 -3.40 18.83 -1.21
N PRO A 14 -4.25 18.58 -0.19
CA PRO A 14 -5.60 18.05 -0.42
C PRO A 14 -6.49 18.99 -1.24
N SER A 15 -6.14 20.28 -1.34
CA SER A 15 -6.86 21.28 -2.13
C SER A 15 -6.41 21.35 -3.60
N ALA A 16 -5.43 20.54 -4.01
CA ALA A 16 -4.93 20.52 -5.38
C ALA A 16 -6.07 20.27 -6.38
N ALA A 17 -6.10 21.08 -7.44
CA ALA A 17 -7.11 20.99 -8.48
C ALA A 17 -6.91 19.71 -9.32
N ASN A 18 -7.97 19.25 -10.00
CA ASN A 18 -7.89 18.05 -10.84
C ASN A 18 -6.94 18.27 -12.04
N GLU A 19 -6.78 19.51 -12.48
CA GLU A 19 -5.81 19.91 -13.50
C GLU A 19 -4.37 19.64 -13.04
N THR A 20 -4.09 19.69 -11.74
CA THR A 20 -2.77 19.34 -11.18
C THR A 20 -2.51 17.84 -11.33
N ILE A 21 -3.52 17.00 -11.11
CA ILE A 21 -3.42 15.55 -11.33
C ILE A 21 -3.16 15.27 -12.81
N ALA A 22 -3.98 15.85 -13.70
CA ALA A 22 -3.83 15.67 -15.15
C ALA A 22 -2.46 16.14 -15.64
N ALA A 23 -1.93 17.25 -15.11
CA ALA A 23 -0.59 17.73 -15.42
C ALA A 23 0.50 16.77 -14.93
N ALA A 24 0.36 16.19 -13.74
CA ALA A 24 1.29 15.21 -13.22
C ALA A 24 1.29 13.92 -14.07
N VAL A 25 0.10 13.38 -14.39
CA VAL A 25 -0.04 12.20 -15.28
C VAL A 25 0.59 12.47 -16.63
N LYS A 26 0.31 13.62 -17.24
CA LYS A 26 0.93 14.02 -18.50
C LYS A 26 2.46 14.09 -18.39
N GLY A 27 2.98 14.68 -17.31
CA GLY A 27 4.41 14.78 -17.08
C GLY A 27 5.09 13.41 -16.94
N PHE A 28 4.45 12.46 -16.24
CA PHE A 28 4.93 11.07 -16.14
C PHE A 28 4.95 10.38 -17.51
N ASN A 29 3.89 10.55 -18.29
CA ASN A 29 3.81 9.99 -19.65
C ASN A 29 4.89 10.55 -20.58
N ASP A 30 5.10 11.87 -20.55
CA ASP A 30 6.10 12.54 -21.40
C ASP A 30 7.52 12.08 -21.04
N GLN A 31 7.81 11.90 -19.74
CA GLN A 31 9.10 11.41 -19.27
C GLN A 31 9.32 9.93 -19.61
N ALA A 32 8.31 9.07 -19.44
CA ALA A 32 8.39 7.67 -19.83
C ALA A 32 8.61 7.49 -21.33
N LYS A 33 7.93 8.29 -22.17
CA LYS A 33 8.15 8.30 -23.62
C LYS A 33 9.57 8.74 -23.98
N ALA A 34 10.08 9.79 -23.33
CA ALA A 34 11.44 10.25 -23.55
C ALA A 34 12.46 9.17 -23.17
N ALA A 35 12.29 8.52 -22.01
CA ALA A 35 13.15 7.43 -21.57
C ALA A 35 13.08 6.23 -22.53
N ALA A 36 11.88 5.84 -22.97
CA ALA A 36 11.71 4.73 -23.92
C ALA A 36 12.34 5.01 -25.29
N ALA A 37 12.38 6.28 -25.71
CA ALA A 37 13.06 6.68 -26.95
C ALA A 37 14.60 6.59 -26.82
N GLU A 38 15.14 6.66 -25.62
CA GLU A 38 16.58 6.46 -25.37
C GLU A 38 16.94 4.98 -25.40
N SER A 39 16.26 4.16 -24.58
CA SER A 39 16.43 2.70 -24.55
C SER A 39 15.36 2.02 -23.69
N GLU A 40 15.23 0.70 -23.83
CA GLU A 40 14.39 -0.13 -22.96
C GLU A 40 14.83 -0.07 -21.48
N SER A 41 16.14 -0.12 -21.22
CA SER A 41 16.68 0.03 -19.87
C SER A 41 16.41 1.42 -19.28
N SER A 42 16.43 2.48 -20.10
CA SER A 42 16.13 3.84 -19.64
C SER A 42 14.70 3.96 -19.12
N VAL A 43 13.71 3.39 -19.80
CA VAL A 43 12.32 3.43 -19.32
C VAL A 43 12.10 2.56 -18.08
N GLU A 44 12.76 1.40 -17.98
CA GLU A 44 12.74 0.57 -16.76
C GLU A 44 13.31 1.31 -15.54
N CYS A 45 14.47 1.96 -15.69
CA CYS A 45 15.05 2.79 -14.64
C CYS A 45 14.14 3.96 -14.27
N TYR A 46 13.53 4.60 -15.28
CA TYR A 46 12.60 5.69 -15.05
C TYR A 46 11.38 5.27 -14.23
N VAL A 47 10.73 4.15 -14.59
CA VAL A 47 9.57 3.64 -13.87
C VAL A 47 9.91 3.34 -12.42
N TRP A 48 11.06 2.69 -12.21
CA TRP A 48 11.58 2.41 -10.87
C TRP A 48 11.74 3.69 -10.03
N ASP A 49 12.46 4.67 -10.57
CA ASP A 49 12.72 5.93 -9.89
C ASP A 49 11.43 6.72 -9.65
N ALA A 50 10.52 6.77 -10.63
CA ALA A 50 9.27 7.51 -10.56
C ALA A 50 8.36 7.00 -9.44
N PHE A 51 8.23 5.68 -9.30
CA PHE A 51 7.49 5.08 -8.19
C PHE A 51 8.21 5.25 -6.85
N GLY A 52 9.54 5.16 -6.81
CA GLY A 52 10.31 5.54 -5.62
C GLY A 52 10.01 6.97 -5.16
N LYS A 53 9.92 7.92 -6.11
CA LYS A 53 9.57 9.32 -5.81
C LYS A 53 8.12 9.50 -5.39
N LEU A 54 7.18 8.71 -5.91
CA LEU A 54 5.82 8.66 -5.38
C LEU A 54 5.82 8.27 -3.91
N PHE A 55 6.54 7.21 -3.53
CA PHE A 55 6.62 6.80 -2.13
C PHE A 55 7.40 7.79 -1.24
N ASP A 56 8.39 8.52 -1.77
CA ASP A 56 9.05 9.60 -1.03
C ASP A 56 8.07 10.73 -0.67
N VAL A 57 7.13 11.07 -1.57
CA VAL A 57 6.09 12.08 -1.33
C VAL A 57 4.99 11.53 -0.42
N VAL A 58 4.51 10.31 -0.67
CA VAL A 58 3.53 9.63 0.19
C VAL A 58 4.04 9.55 1.62
N GLY A 59 5.30 9.17 1.82
CA GLY A 59 5.90 9.03 3.15
C GLY A 59 5.90 10.33 3.97
N ARG A 60 5.77 11.50 3.33
CA ARG A 60 5.68 12.81 3.98
C ARG A 60 4.26 13.39 3.99
N THR A 61 3.29 12.68 3.42
CA THR A 61 1.90 13.13 3.29
C THR A 61 1.03 12.37 4.29
N PRO A 62 0.41 13.05 5.28
CA PRO A 62 -0.51 12.41 6.23
C PRO A 62 -1.67 11.69 5.53
N PRO A 63 -2.20 10.59 6.10
CA PRO A 63 -3.23 9.76 5.46
C PRO A 63 -4.43 10.54 4.90
N GLU A 64 -4.92 11.52 5.66
CA GLU A 64 -6.06 12.37 5.32
C GLU A 64 -5.82 13.29 4.12
N HIS A 65 -4.55 13.51 3.74
CA HIS A 65 -4.16 14.37 2.62
C HIS A 65 -3.73 13.57 1.37
N GLN A 66 -3.70 12.24 1.44
CA GLN A 66 -3.24 11.39 0.34
C GLN A 66 -4.24 11.25 -0.82
N GLY A 67 -5.44 11.82 -0.70
CA GLY A 67 -6.52 11.68 -1.69
C GLY A 67 -6.08 11.96 -3.13
N LYS A 68 -5.35 13.06 -3.36
CA LYS A 68 -4.89 13.45 -4.70
C LYS A 68 -3.78 12.56 -5.25
N LEU A 69 -2.92 12.01 -4.39
CA LEU A 69 -1.93 11.01 -4.77
C LEU A 69 -2.59 9.69 -5.18
N LEU A 70 -3.65 9.28 -4.48
CA LEU A 70 -4.43 8.09 -4.83
C LEU A 70 -5.17 8.27 -6.16
N ASP A 71 -5.74 9.44 -6.40
CA ASP A 71 -6.41 9.77 -7.66
C ASP A 71 -5.41 9.81 -8.81
N PHE A 72 -4.23 10.38 -8.60
CA PHE A 72 -3.12 10.32 -9.54
C PHE A 72 -2.71 8.89 -9.88
N SER A 73 -2.51 8.01 -8.89
CA SER A 73 -2.16 6.61 -9.15
C SER A 73 -3.23 5.90 -9.99
N ALA A 74 -4.51 6.16 -9.70
CA ALA A 74 -5.62 5.60 -10.45
C ALA A 74 -5.70 6.13 -11.89
N GLU A 75 -5.53 7.44 -12.10
CA GLU A 75 -5.51 8.03 -13.45
C GLU A 75 -4.29 7.58 -14.26
N LEU A 76 -3.13 7.47 -13.63
CA LEU A 76 -1.92 6.95 -14.25
C LEU A 76 -2.15 5.52 -14.73
N GLN A 77 -2.65 4.63 -13.87
CA GLN A 77 -2.93 3.23 -14.19
C GLN A 77 -3.90 3.08 -15.36
N GLN A 78 -4.88 3.98 -15.49
CA GLN A 78 -5.85 3.98 -16.59
C GLN A 78 -5.30 4.55 -17.91
N THR A 79 -4.08 5.10 -17.90
CA THR A 79 -3.51 5.80 -19.06
C THR A 79 -2.73 4.85 -19.96
N THR A 80 -3.14 4.76 -21.23
CA THR A 80 -2.34 4.09 -22.27
C THR A 80 -1.33 5.05 -22.88
N VAL A 81 -0.05 4.75 -22.68
CA VAL A 81 1.06 5.40 -23.39
C VAL A 81 1.36 4.60 -24.65
N THR A 82 1.51 5.26 -25.80
CA THR A 82 1.87 4.60 -27.05
C THR A 82 3.32 4.86 -27.45
N ASP A 83 3.94 3.88 -28.11
CA ASP A 83 5.23 3.98 -28.77
C ASP A 83 5.15 4.75 -30.11
N ALA A 84 6.27 4.81 -30.83
CA ALA A 84 6.37 5.49 -32.13
C ALA A 84 5.47 4.86 -33.23
N ASP A 85 5.13 3.58 -33.09
CA ASP A 85 4.24 2.85 -34.02
C ASP A 85 2.76 2.96 -33.63
N GLY A 86 2.44 3.70 -32.56
CA GLY A 86 1.09 3.84 -32.03
C GLY A 86 0.60 2.62 -31.24
N LYS A 87 1.49 1.67 -30.91
CA LYS A 87 1.15 0.51 -30.06
C LYS A 87 1.32 0.86 -28.60
N PRO A 88 0.61 0.21 -27.67
CA PRO A 88 0.84 0.40 -26.24
C PRO A 88 2.31 0.15 -25.88
N LEU A 89 2.93 1.12 -25.21
CA LEU A 89 4.29 1.03 -24.71
C LEU A 89 4.34 -0.05 -23.63
N LYS A 90 5.31 -0.96 -23.78
CA LYS A 90 5.51 -2.09 -22.88
C LYS A 90 6.89 -2.04 -22.24
N ILE A 91 6.97 -2.58 -21.05
CA ILE A 91 8.19 -2.83 -20.32
C ILE A 91 8.50 -4.33 -20.41
N SER A 92 9.73 -4.67 -20.78
CA SER A 92 10.15 -6.06 -21.02
C SER A 92 9.85 -6.94 -19.82
N GLY A 93 9.12 -8.04 -20.04
CA GLY A 93 8.81 -8.99 -18.97
C GLY A 93 7.81 -8.49 -17.92
N PHE A 94 7.34 -7.23 -17.98
CA PHE A 94 6.39 -6.67 -17.02
C PHE A 94 5.05 -6.24 -17.60
N GLY A 95 4.92 -6.07 -18.92
CA GLY A 95 3.64 -5.77 -19.57
C GLY A 95 3.50 -4.31 -20.01
N LYS A 96 2.27 -3.79 -20.04
CA LYS A 96 1.95 -2.41 -20.43
C LYS A 96 2.38 -1.43 -19.35
N LEU A 97 2.98 -0.32 -19.77
CA LEU A 97 3.66 0.62 -18.89
C LEU A 97 2.86 1.09 -17.66
N TRP A 98 1.59 1.50 -17.77
CA TRP A 98 0.82 1.94 -16.60
C TRP A 98 -0.36 1.04 -16.25
N GLU A 99 -1.00 0.43 -17.25
CA GLU A 99 -2.13 -0.49 -17.01
C GLU A 99 -1.75 -1.64 -16.06
N ASP A 100 -0.55 -2.20 -16.26
CA ASP A 100 -0.06 -3.33 -15.46
C ASP A 100 0.80 -2.87 -14.25
N MET A 101 1.01 -1.56 -14.07
CA MET A 101 1.86 -0.96 -13.02
C MET A 101 3.16 -1.75 -12.77
N PRO A 102 4.00 -1.93 -13.80
CA PRO A 102 5.21 -2.74 -13.76
C PRO A 102 6.14 -2.25 -12.64
N GLN A 103 6.77 -3.18 -11.92
CA GLN A 103 7.69 -2.88 -10.80
C GLN A 103 7.05 -2.21 -9.56
N PHE A 104 5.80 -1.72 -9.62
CA PHE A 104 5.16 -1.03 -8.48
C PHE A 104 5.12 -1.90 -7.22
N GLY A 105 4.67 -3.15 -7.37
CA GLY A 105 4.69 -4.14 -6.26
C GLY A 105 6.09 -4.51 -5.79
N MET A 106 7.11 -4.44 -6.65
CA MET A 106 8.51 -4.69 -6.26
C MET A 106 9.04 -3.56 -5.37
N ILE A 107 8.72 -2.31 -5.72
CA ILE A 107 9.10 -1.14 -4.91
C ILE A 107 8.38 -1.16 -3.58
N VAL A 108 7.08 -1.48 -3.57
CA VAL A 108 6.34 -1.70 -2.32
C VAL A 108 7.07 -2.72 -1.46
N ARG A 109 7.49 -3.85 -2.04
CA ARG A 109 8.20 -4.90 -1.32
C ARG A 109 9.55 -4.45 -0.77
N ASP A 110 10.32 -3.68 -1.54
CA ASP A 110 11.62 -3.15 -1.11
C ASP A 110 11.49 -2.13 0.02
N LEU A 111 10.46 -1.26 -0.05
CA LEU A 111 10.15 -0.29 1.01
C LEU A 111 9.61 -0.96 2.27
N TRP A 112 9.00 -2.15 2.16
CA TRP A 112 8.44 -2.92 3.27
C TRP A 112 9.46 -3.72 4.10
N ASN A 113 10.74 -3.38 4.03
CA ASN A 113 11.81 -4.02 4.80
C ASN A 113 12.20 -3.24 6.07
N PHE A 114 11.30 -2.44 6.65
CA PHE A 114 11.53 -1.79 7.94
C PHE A 114 11.30 -2.76 9.10
N ASP A 115 11.99 -2.52 10.21
CA ASP A 115 11.81 -3.26 11.47
C ASP A 115 10.92 -2.44 12.41
N VAL A 116 9.71 -2.95 12.65
CA VAL A 116 8.72 -2.31 13.55
C VAL A 116 9.21 -2.23 15.00
N ASP A 117 10.18 -3.07 15.38
CA ASP A 117 10.77 -3.13 16.72
C ASP A 117 12.11 -2.42 16.81
N ASP A 118 12.57 -1.76 15.75
CA ASP A 118 13.79 -0.98 15.77
C ASP A 118 13.67 0.16 16.78
N ALA A 119 14.34 0.02 17.92
CA ALA A 119 14.33 1.01 18.99
C ALA A 119 15.03 2.33 18.60
N SER A 120 15.85 2.32 17.54
CA SER A 120 16.53 3.50 17.02
C SER A 120 15.69 4.29 16.01
N ALA A 121 14.61 3.69 15.50
CA ALA A 121 13.73 4.36 14.54
C ALA A 121 13.06 5.59 15.17
N THR A 122 13.26 6.73 14.51
CA THR A 122 12.74 8.04 14.87
C THR A 122 11.23 8.13 14.71
N ALA A 123 10.62 9.15 15.32
CA ALA A 123 9.20 9.43 15.13
C ALA A 123 8.86 9.72 13.65
N GLU A 124 9.77 10.38 12.93
CA GLU A 124 9.62 10.69 11.50
C GLU A 124 9.62 9.42 10.65
N GLU A 125 10.51 8.46 10.93
CA GLU A 125 10.53 7.16 10.24
C GLU A 125 9.25 6.36 10.48
N ARG A 126 8.78 6.29 11.74
CA ARG A 126 7.51 5.61 12.06
C ARG A 126 6.31 6.28 11.41
N ALA A 127 6.30 7.62 11.35
CA ALA A 127 5.27 8.36 10.63
C ALA A 127 5.32 8.06 9.12
N LYS A 128 6.52 7.96 8.55
CA LYS A 128 6.72 7.58 7.14
C LYS A 128 6.11 6.21 6.84
N TRP A 129 6.36 5.22 7.70
CA TRP A 129 5.80 3.87 7.54
C TRP A 129 4.27 3.88 7.66
N ALA A 130 3.73 4.62 8.62
CA ALA A 130 2.29 4.80 8.77
C ALA A 130 1.65 5.42 7.52
N ASN A 131 2.29 6.45 6.95
CA ASN A 131 1.83 7.09 5.72
C ASN A 131 1.84 6.12 4.52
N TRP A 132 2.90 5.31 4.36
CA TRP A 132 2.96 4.28 3.33
C TRP A 132 1.87 3.22 3.49
N VAL A 133 1.69 2.69 4.71
CA VAL A 133 0.66 1.70 5.01
C VAL A 133 -0.73 2.24 4.71
N ALA A 134 -1.03 3.47 5.15
CA ALA A 134 -2.32 4.09 4.88
C ALA A 134 -2.59 4.26 3.39
N PHE A 135 -1.58 4.63 2.61
CA PHE A 135 -1.69 4.76 1.17
C PHE A 135 -2.00 3.43 0.49
N LEU A 136 -1.27 2.37 0.83
CA LEU A 136 -1.49 1.03 0.28
C LEU A 136 -2.83 0.43 0.72
N ALA A 137 -3.26 0.69 1.95
CA ALA A 137 -4.57 0.29 2.44
C ALA A 137 -5.70 0.98 1.67
N GLN A 138 -5.56 2.28 1.38
CA GLN A 138 -6.52 3.01 0.56
C GLN A 138 -6.52 2.55 -0.91
N LEU A 139 -5.37 2.22 -1.49
CA LEU A 139 -5.29 1.59 -2.82
C LEU A 139 -5.98 0.22 -2.85
N THR A 140 -5.74 -0.61 -1.83
CA THR A 140 -6.35 -1.94 -1.69
C THR A 140 -7.86 -1.86 -1.52
N ALA A 141 -8.37 -0.84 -0.82
CA ALA A 141 -9.81 -0.60 -0.74
C ALA A 141 -10.43 -0.27 -2.11
N ARG A 142 -9.69 0.45 -2.96
CA ARG A 142 -10.12 0.84 -4.32
C ARG A 142 -9.93 -0.25 -5.37
N SER A 143 -9.11 -1.27 -5.12
CA SER A 143 -8.78 -2.31 -6.12
C SER A 143 -10.01 -3.12 -6.54
N GLU A 144 -10.88 -3.45 -5.59
CA GLU A 144 -12.13 -4.17 -5.87
C GLU A 144 -13.14 -3.32 -6.64
N GLU A 145 -13.29 -2.05 -6.29
CA GLU A 145 -14.23 -1.13 -6.95
C GLU A 145 -13.87 -0.88 -8.42
N ARG A 146 -12.57 -0.98 -8.73
CA ARG A 146 -12.02 -0.66 -10.06
C ARG A 146 -11.60 -1.88 -10.87
N ASP A 147 -11.64 -3.08 -10.29
CA ASP A 147 -11.11 -4.31 -10.89
C ASP A 147 -9.63 -4.17 -11.30
N VAL A 148 -8.82 -3.59 -10.41
CA VAL A 148 -7.39 -3.31 -10.64
C VAL A 148 -6.54 -4.16 -9.70
N GLU A 149 -6.18 -5.37 -10.14
CA GLU A 149 -5.35 -6.30 -9.36
C GLU A 149 -4.00 -5.69 -8.93
N ALA A 150 -3.44 -4.80 -9.76
CA ALA A 150 -2.18 -4.11 -9.47
C ALA A 150 -2.19 -3.25 -8.19
N PHE A 151 -3.38 -2.95 -7.64
CA PHE A 151 -3.55 -2.21 -6.39
C PHE A 151 -4.03 -3.07 -5.22
N ASP A 152 -4.19 -4.39 -5.39
CA ASP A 152 -4.54 -5.27 -4.27
C ASP A 152 -3.29 -5.65 -3.46
N PHE A 153 -3.08 -4.96 -2.34
CA PHE A 153 -2.00 -5.24 -1.39
C PHE A 153 -2.49 -6.02 -0.16
N SER A 154 -3.58 -6.77 -0.28
CA SER A 154 -4.13 -7.57 0.84
C SER A 154 -3.13 -8.59 1.40
N LEU A 155 -2.19 -9.09 0.60
CA LEU A 155 -1.11 -9.95 1.10
C LEU A 155 -0.17 -9.19 2.06
N ILE A 156 0.13 -7.93 1.78
CA ILE A 156 0.92 -7.07 2.66
C ILE A 156 0.13 -6.79 3.94
N ALA A 157 -1.16 -6.48 3.83
CA ALA A 157 -2.06 -6.33 4.99
C ALA A 157 -2.04 -7.57 5.89
N LEU A 158 -2.10 -8.77 5.30
CA LEU A 158 -2.00 -10.02 6.03
C LEU A 158 -0.69 -10.15 6.81
N TRP A 159 0.43 -9.72 6.23
CA TRP A 159 1.73 -9.77 6.91
C TRP A 159 1.80 -8.81 8.08
N ASP A 160 1.27 -7.60 7.97
CA ASP A 160 1.20 -6.63 9.07
C ASP A 160 0.29 -7.11 10.20
N LEU A 161 -0.89 -7.64 9.88
CA LEU A 161 -1.81 -8.18 10.87
C LEU A 161 -1.18 -9.36 11.62
N ARG A 162 -0.45 -10.23 10.93
CA ARG A 162 0.33 -11.31 11.57
C ARG A 162 1.43 -10.77 12.47
N CYS A 163 2.18 -9.80 11.97
CA CYS A 163 3.26 -9.14 12.70
C CYS A 163 2.74 -8.55 14.02
N ALA A 164 1.60 -7.87 13.99
CA ALA A 164 1.00 -7.24 15.15
C ALA A 164 0.30 -8.22 16.12
N PHE A 165 -0.39 -9.24 15.60
CA PHE A 165 -1.39 -10.00 16.37
C PHE A 165 -1.12 -11.49 16.50
N GLU A 166 -0.19 -12.06 15.73
CA GLU A 166 0.07 -13.51 15.75
C GLU A 166 1.49 -13.87 16.18
N GLU A 167 2.46 -13.01 15.88
CA GLU A 167 3.83 -13.20 16.34
C GLU A 167 3.79 -13.08 17.87
N GLY A 168 3.93 -14.21 18.57
CA GLY A 168 3.85 -14.35 20.04
C GLY A 168 4.95 -13.56 20.76
N ARG A 169 4.81 -12.24 20.73
CA ARG A 169 5.78 -11.27 21.24
C ARG A 169 5.65 -11.18 22.76
N SER A 170 6.79 -11.06 23.44
CA SER A 170 6.82 -10.80 24.87
C SER A 170 6.29 -9.41 25.25
N GLN A 171 6.34 -8.46 24.31
CA GLN A 171 5.83 -7.10 24.45
C GLN A 171 5.04 -6.70 23.20
N VAL A 172 3.91 -6.01 23.40
CA VAL A 172 3.09 -5.50 22.29
C VAL A 172 3.85 -4.35 21.62
N SER A 173 4.09 -4.47 20.32
CA SER A 173 4.75 -3.42 19.53
C SER A 173 3.74 -2.36 19.10
N GLU A 174 3.86 -1.15 19.66
CA GLU A 174 2.97 -0.03 19.32
C GLU A 174 2.99 0.28 17.82
N THR A 175 4.17 0.23 17.20
CA THR A 175 4.32 0.47 15.77
C THR A 175 3.59 -0.60 14.97
N ALA A 176 3.84 -1.89 15.24
CA ALA A 176 3.17 -2.98 14.52
C ALA A 176 1.64 -2.88 14.62
N VAL A 177 1.12 -2.63 15.83
CA VAL A 177 -0.32 -2.46 16.06
C VAL A 177 -0.89 -1.26 15.30
N LYS A 178 -0.13 -0.15 15.21
CA LYS A 178 -0.56 1.03 14.45
C LYS A 178 -0.64 0.77 12.94
N LEU A 179 0.34 0.08 12.37
CA LEU A 179 0.30 -0.26 10.95
C LEU A 179 -0.86 -1.23 10.65
N ALA A 180 -1.05 -2.25 11.49
CA ALA A 180 -2.20 -3.15 11.42
C ALA A 180 -3.55 -2.42 11.55
N ALA A 181 -3.66 -1.45 12.47
CA ALA A 181 -4.86 -0.65 12.66
C ALA A 181 -5.19 0.21 11.43
N LEU A 182 -4.19 0.75 10.72
CA LEU A 182 -4.39 1.51 9.48
C LEU A 182 -4.95 0.63 8.36
N TRP A 183 -4.48 -0.62 8.22
CA TRP A 183 -5.07 -1.58 7.28
C TRP A 183 -6.54 -1.83 7.59
N LEU A 184 -6.87 -2.05 8.86
CA LEU A 184 -8.26 -2.26 9.28
C LEU A 184 -9.12 -1.02 9.07
N LEU A 185 -8.57 0.18 9.30
CA LEU A 185 -9.27 1.45 9.14
C LEU A 185 -9.61 1.74 7.68
N PHE A 186 -8.63 1.62 6.78
CA PHE A 186 -8.79 2.03 5.38
C PHE A 186 -9.24 0.88 4.47
N ALA A 187 -8.75 -0.34 4.69
CA ALA A 187 -9.07 -1.52 3.88
C ALA A 187 -9.99 -2.53 4.58
N GLY A 188 -10.47 -2.25 5.80
CA GLY A 188 -11.21 -3.22 6.63
C GLY A 188 -12.38 -3.90 5.93
N LYS A 189 -13.16 -3.16 5.13
CA LYS A 189 -14.29 -3.74 4.35
C LYS A 189 -13.81 -4.81 3.37
N ARG A 190 -12.72 -4.53 2.64
CA ARG A 190 -12.11 -5.47 1.69
C ARG A 190 -11.56 -6.69 2.44
N LEU A 191 -10.83 -6.48 3.53
CA LEU A 191 -10.25 -7.57 4.33
C LEU A 191 -11.32 -8.44 5.02
N ARG A 192 -12.43 -7.83 5.44
CA ARG A 192 -13.61 -8.54 5.97
C ARG A 192 -14.21 -9.45 4.90
N LYS A 193 -14.41 -8.92 3.69
CA LYS A 193 -14.90 -9.72 2.57
C LYS A 193 -13.98 -10.89 2.24
N LEU A 194 -12.67 -10.66 2.15
CA LEU A 194 -11.69 -11.73 1.94
C LEU A 194 -11.76 -12.80 3.04
N SER A 195 -12.02 -12.40 4.29
CA SER A 195 -12.22 -13.32 5.42
C SER A 195 -13.51 -14.13 5.29
N ALA A 196 -14.61 -13.51 4.86
CA ALA A 196 -15.88 -14.19 4.63
C ALA A 196 -15.82 -15.18 3.46
N ASP A 197 -15.01 -14.86 2.45
CA ASP A 197 -14.81 -15.69 1.25
C ASP A 197 -13.78 -16.82 1.46
N ASP A 198 -13.21 -16.97 2.66
CA ASP A 198 -12.13 -17.93 2.97
C ASP A 198 -10.95 -17.82 1.98
N HIS A 199 -10.55 -16.58 1.68
CA HIS A 199 -9.51 -16.30 0.69
C HIS A 199 -8.14 -16.86 1.10
N LYS A 200 -7.53 -17.62 0.18
CA LYS A 200 -6.25 -18.30 0.41
C LYS A 200 -5.19 -17.74 -0.52
N PHE A 201 -4.00 -17.52 0.05
CA PHE A 201 -2.81 -17.23 -0.73
C PHE A 201 -2.06 -18.53 -1.02
N ASP A 202 -1.34 -18.53 -2.14
CA ASP A 202 -0.54 -19.66 -2.56
C ASP A 202 0.62 -19.96 -1.60
N ALA A 203 1.07 -21.22 -1.68
CA ALA A 203 2.22 -21.74 -0.94
C ALA A 203 2.12 -21.47 0.57
N LYS A 204 3.16 -20.86 1.15
CA LYS A 204 3.27 -20.55 2.58
C LYS A 204 3.03 -19.08 2.90
N LEU A 205 2.57 -18.29 1.92
CA LEU A 205 2.49 -16.83 2.04
C LEU A 205 1.50 -16.39 3.12
N GLY A 206 0.37 -17.11 3.24
CA GLY A 206 -0.70 -16.78 4.18
C GLY A 206 -0.78 -17.65 5.44
N VAL A 207 0.22 -18.48 5.74
CA VAL A 207 0.17 -19.41 6.89
C VAL A 207 0.13 -18.65 8.22
N ALA A 208 -0.56 -19.15 9.24
CA ALA A 208 -0.54 -18.58 10.59
C ALA A 208 0.86 -18.50 11.21
N ARG A 209 1.07 -17.64 12.21
CA ARG A 209 2.33 -17.52 12.97
C ARG A 209 2.11 -17.60 14.48
N GLY A 210 3.22 -17.79 15.19
CA GLY A 210 3.32 -17.74 16.65
C GLY A 210 2.25 -18.56 17.36
N ASP A 211 1.45 -17.89 18.18
CA ASP A 211 0.44 -18.51 19.05
C ASP A 211 -0.73 -19.14 18.27
N TYR A 212 -0.80 -18.90 16.96
CA TYR A 212 -1.77 -19.48 16.05
C TYR A 212 -1.14 -20.48 15.07
N SER A 213 0.12 -20.86 15.25
CA SER A 213 0.87 -21.71 14.29
C SER A 213 0.28 -23.11 14.06
N GLU A 214 -0.49 -23.62 15.02
CA GLU A 214 -1.24 -24.87 14.91
C GLU A 214 -2.53 -24.74 14.09
N ARG A 215 -2.95 -23.51 13.77
CA ARG A 215 -4.12 -23.25 12.92
C ARG A 215 -3.76 -23.47 11.46
N GLU A 216 -4.63 -24.19 10.74
CA GLU A 216 -4.45 -24.46 9.30
C GLU A 216 -4.80 -23.26 8.39
N TRP A 217 -4.72 -22.04 8.90
CA TRP A 217 -5.04 -20.83 8.13
C TRP A 217 -4.03 -20.63 7.00
N LYS A 218 -4.52 -20.30 5.80
CA LYS A 218 -3.70 -20.05 4.59
C LYS A 218 -3.94 -18.67 3.96
N GLY A 219 -4.57 -17.78 4.69
CA GLY A 219 -4.96 -16.45 4.24
C GLY A 219 -5.99 -15.83 5.17
N PHE A 220 -6.98 -15.16 4.60
CA PHE A 220 -8.09 -14.55 5.31
C PHE A 220 -9.19 -15.59 5.55
N ASN A 221 -9.71 -15.66 6.79
CA ASN A 221 -10.85 -16.49 7.13
C ASN A 221 -11.56 -15.94 8.37
N GLU A 222 -12.79 -16.38 8.61
CA GLU A 222 -13.62 -15.95 9.74
C GLU A 222 -12.96 -16.13 11.11
N GLN A 223 -12.33 -17.27 11.37
CA GLN A 223 -11.71 -17.52 12.69
C GLN A 223 -10.53 -16.58 12.94
N ARG A 224 -9.75 -16.31 11.90
CA ARG A 224 -8.60 -15.40 11.96
C ARG A 224 -9.02 -13.95 12.11
N TRP A 225 -10.11 -13.55 11.46
CA TRP A 225 -10.72 -12.24 11.64
C TRP A 225 -11.13 -11.98 13.10
N GLU A 226 -11.85 -12.93 13.71
CA GLU A 226 -12.27 -12.82 15.11
C GLU A 226 -11.07 -12.81 16.07
N ALA A 227 -10.01 -13.57 15.77
CA ALA A 227 -8.76 -13.53 16.53
C ALA A 227 -8.13 -12.12 16.47
N TRP A 228 -7.93 -11.55 15.27
CA TRP A 228 -7.35 -10.21 15.15
C TRP A 228 -8.20 -9.12 15.79
N LYS A 229 -9.52 -9.25 15.75
CA LYS A 229 -10.44 -8.35 16.46
C LYS A 229 -10.22 -8.39 17.96
N HIS A 230 -10.05 -9.58 18.53
CA HIS A 230 -9.71 -9.73 19.94
C HIS A 230 -8.33 -9.13 20.27
N GLU A 231 -7.32 -9.42 19.46
CA GLU A 231 -5.95 -8.95 19.68
C GLU A 231 -5.81 -7.43 19.56
N LEU A 232 -6.50 -6.79 18.60
CA LEU A 232 -6.51 -5.33 18.48
C LEU A 232 -7.07 -4.67 19.74
N LYS A 233 -8.15 -5.21 20.30
CA LYS A 233 -8.75 -4.70 21.53
C LYS A 233 -7.81 -4.88 22.73
N ALA A 234 -7.22 -6.07 22.86
CA ALA A 234 -6.24 -6.35 23.91
C ALA A 234 -4.99 -5.45 23.80
N ALA A 235 -4.55 -5.15 22.58
CA ALA A 235 -3.46 -4.22 22.32
C ALA A 235 -3.82 -2.78 22.71
N GLN A 236 -5.02 -2.30 22.35
CA GLN A 236 -5.52 -0.99 22.76
C GLN A 236 -5.55 -0.84 24.29
N ASP A 237 -6.05 -1.84 25.01
CA ASP A 237 -6.11 -1.82 26.48
C ASP A 237 -4.72 -1.72 27.13
N LYS A 238 -3.69 -2.29 26.49
CA LYS A 238 -2.30 -2.29 26.98
C LYS A 238 -1.52 -1.02 26.60
N LEU A 239 -1.67 -0.55 25.37
CA LEU A 239 -0.92 0.59 24.83
C LEU A 239 -1.53 1.94 25.22
N GLY A 240 -2.81 1.95 25.58
CA GLY A 240 -3.54 3.17 25.90
C GLY A 240 -4.21 3.82 24.69
N PRO A 241 -4.78 5.02 24.86
CA PRO A 241 -5.60 5.66 23.83
C PRO A 241 -4.74 6.21 22.68
N ASP A 242 -4.95 5.69 21.48
CA ASP A 242 -4.54 6.28 20.19
C ASP A 242 -5.78 6.34 19.29
N GLU A 243 -5.97 7.46 18.58
CA GLU A 243 -7.14 7.69 17.73
C GLU A 243 -7.26 6.64 16.61
N THR A 244 -6.13 6.17 16.07
CA THR A 244 -6.07 5.11 15.06
C THR A 244 -6.59 3.79 15.63
N PHE A 245 -6.17 3.44 16.85
CA PHE A 245 -6.62 2.21 17.51
C PHE A 245 -8.12 2.28 17.79
N GLN A 246 -8.60 3.41 18.32
CA GLN A 246 -10.02 3.63 18.62
C GLN A 246 -10.88 3.55 17.36
N ALA A 247 -10.45 4.20 16.28
CA ALA A 247 -11.16 4.16 15.00
C ALA A 247 -11.17 2.75 14.40
N ALA A 248 -10.03 2.04 14.45
CA ALA A 248 -9.93 0.67 13.93
C ALA A 248 -10.80 -0.31 14.74
N VAL A 249 -10.78 -0.25 16.08
CA VAL A 249 -11.65 -1.08 16.95
C VAL A 249 -13.12 -0.80 16.67
N ALA A 250 -13.51 0.48 16.61
CA ALA A 250 -14.89 0.85 16.35
C ALA A 250 -15.38 0.42 14.94
N LEU A 251 -14.48 0.35 13.96
CA LEU A 251 -14.81 -0.10 12.61
C LEU A 251 -14.88 -1.64 12.54
N ILE A 252 -13.88 -2.36 13.04
CA ILE A 252 -13.85 -3.82 12.98
C ILE A 252 -14.98 -4.47 13.79
N GLU A 253 -15.50 -3.79 14.82
CA GLU A 253 -16.69 -4.24 15.55
C GLU A 253 -17.98 -4.15 14.74
N LYS A 254 -18.03 -3.29 13.70
CA LYS A 254 -19.20 -3.08 12.84
C LYS A 254 -19.19 -3.91 11.54
N LEU A 255 -18.03 -4.45 11.16
CA LEU A 255 -17.80 -5.26 9.96
C LEU A 255 -17.98 -6.76 10.27
#